data_AF-A0A377AND0-F1
#
_entry.id   AF-A0A377AND0-F1
#
_cell.length_a   1.000
_cell.length_b   1.000
_cell.length_c   1.000
_cell.angle_alpha   90.00
_cell.angle_beta   90.00
_cell.angle_gamma   90.00
#
_symmetry.space_group_name_H-M   'P 1'
#
loop_
_entity.id
_entity.type
_entity.pdbx_description
1 polymer ?
#
loop_
_entity_poly.entity_id
_entity_poly.type
_entity_poly.pdbx_seq_one_letter_code
_entity_poly.pdbx_strand_id
1 'polypeptide(L)'
;MRKKVALGFALYHDPRLSADSTISCAHCHALNAGGVDGRKTSIGVGGAVGPINAPTVFNSVFNVEQFWDGRAATLQDQAGGPPLNPIEMASKSWDEIIAKLEKDPQLKTQFLEVYPQGFSGENITDAIAEFEKTLITPDSPFDKWLRGDENALTAQQKKGYQLFKDNKCATCHGGIILGGRSFEPLGLKKDFNFGEITAADIGRMNVTKEERDKLRQKVPGLRNVALTAPYFHPVTCRRWTGR
;
A
#
# COMPACT_ATOMS: atom_id res chain seq x y z
N MET A 1 12.98 -14.83 12.77
CA MET A 1 12.83 -13.90 11.62
C MET A 1 12.46 -14.64 10.33
N ARG A 2 13.33 -15.49 9.74
CA ARG A 2 13.02 -16.18 8.45
C ARG A 2 11.70 -16.98 8.42
N LYS A 3 11.40 -17.75 9.49
CA LYS A 3 10.14 -18.53 9.56
C LYS A 3 8.89 -17.66 9.58
N LYS A 4 8.92 -16.55 10.33
CA LYS A 4 7.80 -15.60 10.40
C LYS A 4 7.54 -14.93 9.05
N VAL A 5 8.59 -14.50 8.36
CA VAL A 5 8.49 -13.95 7.01
C VAL A 5 7.92 -14.98 6.02
N ALA A 6 8.36 -16.23 6.09
CA ALA A 6 7.81 -17.30 5.24
C ALA A 6 6.32 -17.58 5.53
N LEU A 7 5.92 -17.56 6.81
CA LEU A 7 4.53 -17.67 7.22
C LEU A 7 3.69 -16.47 6.72
N GLY A 8 4.21 -15.25 6.88
CA GLY A 8 3.61 -14.03 6.35
C GLY A 8 3.43 -14.08 4.83
N PHE A 9 4.43 -14.57 4.10
CA PHE A 9 4.34 -14.79 2.66
C PHE A 9 3.21 -15.77 2.31
N ALA A 10 3.09 -16.88 3.04
CA ALA A 10 2.01 -17.85 2.83
C ALA A 10 0.64 -17.19 3.05
N LEU A 11 0.46 -16.49 4.17
CA LEU A 11 -0.79 -15.80 4.52
C LEU A 11 -1.14 -14.68 3.53
N TYR A 12 -0.16 -13.90 3.07
CA TYR A 12 -0.35 -12.84 2.09
C TYR A 12 -0.94 -13.36 0.76
N HIS A 13 -0.63 -14.61 0.40
CA HIS A 13 -1.14 -15.27 -0.80
C HIS A 13 -2.35 -16.16 -0.52
N ASP A 14 -2.74 -16.37 0.73
CA ASP A 14 -3.79 -17.32 1.11
C ASP A 14 -5.18 -16.72 0.90
N PRO A 15 -5.99 -17.25 -0.05
CA PRO A 15 -7.29 -16.69 -0.32
C PRO A 15 -8.30 -17.01 0.79
N ARG A 16 -8.02 -17.96 1.68
CA ARG A 16 -8.91 -18.31 2.81
C ARG A 16 -9.08 -17.15 3.80
N LEU A 17 -8.29 -16.09 3.69
CA LEU A 17 -8.53 -14.85 4.41
C LEU A 17 -9.81 -14.11 3.92
N SER A 18 -10.31 -14.38 2.71
CA SER A 18 -11.61 -13.85 2.24
C SER A 18 -12.77 -14.78 2.54
N ALA A 19 -13.98 -14.22 2.62
CA ALA A 19 -15.21 -14.94 2.97
C ALA A 19 -15.45 -16.18 2.10
N ASP A 20 -15.29 -16.04 0.79
CA ASP A 20 -15.52 -17.08 -0.22
C ASP A 20 -14.25 -17.84 -0.61
N SER A 21 -13.12 -17.56 0.05
CA SER A 21 -11.81 -18.14 -0.25
C SER A 21 -11.32 -17.89 -1.69
N THR A 22 -11.64 -16.74 -2.28
CA THR A 22 -11.23 -16.35 -3.63
C THR A 22 -10.21 -15.21 -3.69
N ILE A 23 -10.05 -14.41 -2.62
CA ILE A 23 -9.21 -13.20 -2.62
C ILE A 23 -8.18 -13.26 -1.50
N SER A 24 -6.95 -12.87 -1.83
CA SER A 24 -5.83 -12.68 -0.91
C SER A 24 -5.22 -11.29 -1.11
N CYS A 25 -4.30 -10.88 -0.25
CA CYS A 25 -3.58 -9.61 -0.40
C CYS A 25 -2.93 -9.48 -1.78
N ALA A 26 -2.34 -10.58 -2.28
CA ALA A 26 -1.69 -10.65 -3.58
C ALA A 26 -2.62 -10.41 -4.78
N HIS A 27 -3.94 -10.51 -4.63
CA HIS A 27 -4.89 -10.20 -5.72
C HIS A 27 -4.94 -8.71 -6.04
N CYS A 28 -4.92 -7.86 -4.99
CA CYS A 28 -4.94 -6.40 -5.13
C CYS A 28 -3.53 -5.79 -5.17
N HIS A 29 -2.54 -6.49 -4.59
CA HIS A 29 -1.17 -6.04 -4.44
C HIS A 29 -0.18 -7.02 -5.08
N ALA A 30 -0.34 -7.29 -6.38
CA ALA A 30 0.43 -8.32 -7.06
C ALA A 30 1.92 -7.97 -7.13
N LEU A 31 2.77 -8.81 -6.52
CA LEU A 31 4.22 -8.55 -6.39
C LEU A 31 4.95 -8.54 -7.75
N ASN A 32 4.42 -9.24 -8.75
CA ASN A 32 4.94 -9.23 -10.13
C ASN A 32 4.44 -8.05 -10.97
N ALA A 33 3.56 -7.20 -10.42
CA ALA A 33 2.97 -6.05 -11.09
C ALA A 33 3.14 -4.76 -10.26
N GLY A 34 4.35 -4.52 -9.74
CA GLY A 34 4.65 -3.31 -8.98
C GLY A 34 3.96 -3.22 -7.61
N GLY A 35 3.41 -4.33 -7.10
CA GLY A 35 2.74 -4.38 -5.80
C GLY A 35 1.33 -3.78 -5.82
N VAL A 36 0.70 -3.72 -7.01
CA VAL A 36 -0.65 -3.20 -7.26
C VAL A 36 -1.42 -4.11 -8.22
N ASP A 37 -2.70 -3.83 -8.46
CA ASP A 37 -3.56 -4.57 -9.40
C ASP A 37 -3.65 -3.92 -10.80
N GLY A 38 -3.10 -2.71 -10.98
CA GLY A 38 -3.17 -1.94 -12.22
C GLY A 38 -4.58 -1.45 -12.60
N ARG A 39 -5.55 -1.54 -11.68
CA ARG A 39 -6.94 -1.13 -11.91
C ARG A 39 -7.16 0.30 -11.46
N LYS A 40 -8.28 0.88 -11.92
CA LYS A 40 -8.72 2.17 -11.38
C LYS A 40 -9.00 2.06 -9.88
N THR A 41 -9.85 1.11 -9.54
CA THR A 41 -10.15 0.73 -8.17
C THR A 41 -10.23 -0.78 -8.10
N SER A 42 -9.91 -1.34 -6.94
CA SER A 42 -9.82 -2.78 -6.75
C SER A 42 -11.18 -3.44 -6.77
N ILE A 43 -11.19 -4.74 -7.10
CA ILE A 43 -12.38 -5.58 -7.11
C ILE A 43 -12.24 -6.60 -5.98
N GLY A 44 -13.17 -6.57 -5.04
CA GLY A 44 -13.30 -7.50 -3.93
C GLY A 44 -14.25 -8.67 -4.21
N VAL A 45 -14.61 -9.37 -3.13
CA VAL A 45 -15.48 -10.54 -3.14
C VAL A 45 -16.81 -10.24 -3.82
N GLY A 46 -17.32 -11.19 -4.61
CA GLY A 46 -18.57 -11.03 -5.35
C GLY A 46 -18.53 -9.95 -6.44
N GLY A 47 -17.36 -9.46 -6.83
CA GLY A 47 -17.21 -8.39 -7.82
C GLY A 47 -17.45 -6.99 -7.26
N ALA A 48 -17.47 -6.82 -5.93
CA ALA A 48 -17.60 -5.52 -5.30
C ALA A 48 -16.47 -4.58 -5.73
N VAL A 49 -16.77 -3.34 -6.08
CA VAL A 49 -15.77 -2.38 -6.57
C VAL A 49 -15.47 -1.37 -5.46
N GLY A 50 -14.19 -1.26 -5.09
CA GLY A 50 -13.72 -0.29 -4.11
C GLY A 50 -13.79 1.16 -4.61
N PRO A 51 -13.75 2.15 -3.70
CA PRO A 51 -13.82 3.56 -4.06
C PRO A 51 -12.47 4.18 -4.46
N ILE A 52 -11.35 3.48 -4.19
CA ILE A 52 -9.99 4.03 -4.31
C ILE A 52 -9.05 3.09 -5.05
N ASN A 53 -7.96 3.65 -5.59
CA ASN A 53 -6.85 2.90 -6.14
C ASN A 53 -6.04 2.21 -5.01
N ALA A 54 -5.64 0.96 -5.24
CA ALA A 54 -4.74 0.22 -4.35
C ALA A 54 -3.31 0.78 -4.46
N PRO A 55 -2.75 1.38 -3.40
CA PRO A 55 -1.35 1.81 -3.40
C PRO A 55 -0.41 0.61 -3.41
N THR A 56 0.84 0.79 -3.83
CA THR A 56 1.82 -0.31 -3.81
C THR A 56 2.13 -0.77 -2.40
N VAL A 57 2.28 -2.09 -2.22
CA VAL A 57 2.84 -2.68 -0.99
C VAL A 57 4.35 -2.44 -0.88
N PHE A 58 5.06 -2.20 -1.99
CA PHE A 58 6.51 -2.06 -1.96
C PHE A 58 6.93 -0.77 -1.24
N ASN A 59 7.88 -0.91 -0.32
CA ASN A 59 8.42 0.16 0.52
C ASN A 59 7.40 0.81 1.48
N SER A 60 6.21 0.23 1.63
CA SER A 60 5.13 0.75 2.50
C SER A 60 5.52 0.81 3.99
N VAL A 61 6.51 0.00 4.39
CA VAL A 61 7.14 0.01 5.71
C VAL A 61 7.73 1.37 6.08
N PHE A 62 8.10 2.20 5.10
CA PHE A 62 8.66 3.53 5.35
C PHE A 62 7.61 4.65 5.41
N ASN A 63 6.33 4.34 5.23
CA ASN A 63 5.26 5.31 5.43
C ASN A 63 5.12 5.67 6.91
N VAL A 64 4.77 6.92 7.19
CA VAL A 64 4.44 7.41 8.55
C VAL A 64 3.21 6.70 9.11
N GLU A 65 2.21 6.47 8.25
CA GLU A 65 0.96 5.77 8.51
C GLU A 65 0.49 5.12 7.20
N GLN A 66 -0.40 4.13 7.27
CA GLN A 66 -0.89 3.36 6.13
C GLN A 66 -2.24 3.87 5.61
N PHE A 67 -2.63 3.40 4.42
CA PHE A 67 -3.73 3.94 3.59
C PHE A 67 -3.49 5.39 3.11
N TRP A 68 -4.39 5.89 2.25
CA TRP A 68 -4.34 7.26 1.71
C TRP A 68 -4.68 8.33 2.76
N ASP A 69 -5.59 8.03 3.68
CA ASP A 69 -6.04 8.91 4.76
C ASP A 69 -5.23 8.75 6.07
N GLY A 70 -4.31 7.77 6.12
CA GLY A 70 -3.48 7.51 7.30
C GLY A 70 -4.21 6.82 8.44
N ARG A 71 -5.36 6.16 8.19
CA ARG A 71 -6.20 5.61 9.28
C ARG A 71 -5.60 4.43 10.04
N ALA A 72 -4.47 3.89 9.61
CA ALA A 72 -3.76 2.80 10.28
C ALA A 72 -2.32 3.22 10.60
N ALA A 73 -1.89 3.07 11.84
CA ALA A 73 -0.57 3.52 12.28
C ALA A 73 0.56 2.63 11.74
N THR A 74 0.31 1.33 11.64
CA THR A 74 1.31 0.33 11.24
C THR A 74 0.83 -0.57 10.09
N LEU A 75 1.74 -1.35 9.51
CA LEU A 75 1.40 -2.41 8.55
C LEU A 75 0.51 -3.49 9.18
N GLN A 76 0.73 -3.81 10.45
CA GLN A 76 -0.09 -4.79 11.17
C GLN A 76 -1.53 -4.29 11.33
N ASP A 77 -1.70 -3.02 11.71
CA ASP A 77 -3.04 -2.39 11.80
C ASP A 77 -3.72 -2.36 10.42
N GLN A 78 -2.94 -2.05 9.38
CA GLN A 78 -3.43 -2.03 8.00
C GLN A 78 -3.90 -3.40 7.55
N ALA A 79 -3.12 -4.46 7.78
CA ALA A 79 -3.44 -5.84 7.41
C ALA A 79 -4.71 -6.35 8.11
N GLY A 80 -5.12 -5.72 9.23
CA GLY A 80 -6.37 -6.04 9.91
C GLY A 80 -7.64 -5.52 9.22
N GLY A 81 -7.52 -4.54 8.32
CA GLY A 81 -8.65 -3.90 7.64
C GLY A 81 -9.24 -4.74 6.49
N PRO A 82 -8.46 -5.06 5.44
CA PRO A 82 -8.94 -5.74 4.24
C PRO A 82 -9.71 -7.05 4.49
N PRO A 83 -9.27 -7.97 5.40
CA PRO A 83 -9.96 -9.22 5.67
C PRO A 83 -11.43 -9.04 6.05
N LEU A 84 -11.74 -8.00 6.82
CA LEU A 84 -13.08 -7.73 7.36
C LEU A 84 -13.86 -6.67 6.56
N ASN A 85 -13.24 -6.06 5.55
CA ASN A 85 -13.91 -5.04 4.76
C ASN A 85 -14.88 -5.70 3.75
N PRO A 86 -16.20 -5.39 3.78
CA PRO A 86 -17.20 -6.04 2.95
C PRO A 86 -17.05 -5.83 1.44
N ILE A 87 -16.29 -4.82 1.00
CA ILE A 87 -16.01 -4.57 -0.42
C ILE A 87 -14.60 -5.03 -0.85
N GLU A 88 -13.85 -5.65 0.06
CA GLU A 88 -12.53 -6.23 -0.21
C GLU A 88 -12.60 -7.76 -0.03
N MET A 89 -12.25 -8.28 1.15
CA MET A 89 -12.18 -9.72 1.42
C MET A 89 -13.41 -10.24 2.17
N ALA A 90 -14.21 -9.35 2.78
CA ALA A 90 -15.56 -9.58 3.25
C ALA A 90 -15.79 -10.69 4.31
N SER A 91 -14.75 -11.21 4.95
CA SER A 91 -14.94 -12.15 6.07
C SER A 91 -15.64 -11.47 7.24
N LYS A 92 -16.53 -12.19 7.93
CA LYS A 92 -17.37 -11.61 8.99
C LYS A 92 -16.64 -11.46 10.31
N SER A 93 -15.62 -12.28 10.55
CA SER A 93 -14.81 -12.25 11.76
C SER A 93 -13.47 -12.95 11.56
N TRP A 94 -12.54 -12.73 12.48
CA TRP A 94 -11.32 -13.52 12.55
C TRP A 94 -11.60 -14.98 12.86
N ASP A 95 -12.63 -15.31 13.66
CA ASP A 95 -13.00 -16.71 13.93
C ASP A 95 -13.39 -17.46 12.66
N GLU A 96 -14.08 -16.80 11.71
CA GLU A 96 -14.39 -17.38 10.42
C GLU A 96 -13.11 -17.69 9.62
N ILE A 97 -12.16 -16.75 9.59
CA ILE A 97 -10.87 -16.91 8.93
C ILE A 97 -10.09 -18.07 9.56
N ILE A 98 -9.97 -18.06 10.89
CA ILE A 98 -9.26 -19.07 11.66
C ILE A 98 -9.85 -20.45 11.41
N ALA A 99 -11.19 -20.60 11.44
CA ALA A 99 -11.85 -21.87 11.15
C ALA A 99 -11.56 -22.41 9.74
N LYS A 100 -11.23 -21.55 8.76
CA LYS A 100 -10.76 -21.97 7.43
C LYS A 100 -9.29 -22.38 7.46
N LEU A 101 -8.42 -21.60 8.10
CA LEU A 101 -6.98 -21.87 8.19
C LEU A 101 -6.66 -23.13 9.02
N GLU A 102 -7.43 -23.42 10.08
CA GLU A 102 -7.23 -24.60 10.93
C GLU A 102 -7.45 -25.93 10.21
N LYS A 103 -8.16 -25.93 9.08
CA LYS A 103 -8.37 -27.12 8.24
C LYS A 103 -7.13 -27.52 7.44
N ASP A 104 -6.05 -26.74 7.53
CA ASP A 104 -4.77 -27.00 6.89
C ASP A 104 -3.73 -27.42 7.93
N PRO A 105 -3.45 -28.74 8.05
CA PRO A 105 -2.50 -29.24 9.04
C PRO A 105 -1.09 -28.69 8.84
N GLN A 106 -0.68 -28.48 7.58
CA GLN A 106 0.66 -28.00 7.27
C GLN A 106 0.81 -26.54 7.69
N LEU A 107 -0.13 -25.68 7.32
CA LEU A 107 -0.14 -24.28 7.76
C LEU A 107 -0.22 -24.19 9.28
N LYS A 108 -1.07 -25.00 9.93
CA LYS A 108 -1.19 -25.02 11.40
C LYS A 108 0.13 -25.38 12.08
N THR A 109 0.86 -26.39 11.59
CA THR A 109 2.19 -26.72 12.11
C THR A 109 3.16 -25.55 11.94
N GLN A 110 3.24 -24.96 10.74
CA GLN A 110 4.11 -23.80 10.48
C GLN A 110 3.75 -22.59 11.35
N PHE A 111 2.46 -22.37 11.60
CA PHE A 111 1.97 -21.28 12.43
C PHE A 111 2.41 -21.47 13.89
N LEU A 112 2.22 -22.66 14.45
CA LEU A 112 2.58 -22.98 15.83
C LEU A 112 4.09 -22.94 16.09
N GLU A 113 4.92 -23.16 15.08
CA GLU A 113 6.38 -22.96 15.18
C GLU A 113 6.77 -21.49 15.39
N VAL A 114 5.95 -20.54 14.93
CA VAL A 114 6.20 -19.10 15.04
C VAL A 114 5.45 -18.50 16.21
N TYR A 115 4.19 -18.91 16.40
CA TYR A 115 3.29 -18.45 17.45
C TYR A 115 2.75 -19.66 18.24
N PRO A 116 3.39 -20.04 19.35
CA PRO A 116 2.93 -21.17 20.18
C PRO A 116 1.50 -21.03 20.71
N GLN A 117 0.98 -19.79 20.76
CA GLN A 117 -0.39 -19.47 21.16
C GLN A 117 -1.44 -19.82 20.10
N GLY A 118 -1.02 -20.17 18.88
CA GLY A 118 -1.90 -20.49 17.78
C GLY A 118 -2.44 -19.27 17.03
N PHE A 119 -3.43 -19.52 16.17
CA PHE A 119 -4.03 -18.50 15.34
C PHE A 119 -4.78 -17.44 16.17
N SER A 120 -4.56 -16.18 15.84
CA SER A 120 -5.36 -15.04 16.26
C SER A 120 -5.30 -13.99 15.17
N GLY A 121 -6.25 -13.05 15.13
CA GLY A 121 -6.17 -11.93 14.20
C GLY A 121 -4.86 -11.16 14.33
N GLU A 122 -4.41 -10.94 15.57
CA GLU A 122 -3.14 -10.27 15.88
C GLU A 122 -1.92 -11.02 15.32
N ASN A 123 -1.84 -12.34 15.52
CA ASN A 123 -0.71 -13.15 15.05
C ASN A 123 -0.69 -13.27 13.52
N ILE A 124 -1.87 -13.34 12.89
CA ILE A 124 -2.01 -13.38 11.43
C ILE A 124 -1.53 -12.06 10.83
N THR A 125 -2.00 -10.91 11.34
CA THR A 125 -1.60 -9.60 10.83
C THR A 125 -0.14 -9.28 11.12
N ASP A 126 0.41 -9.71 12.27
CA ASP A 126 1.84 -9.56 12.58
C ASP A 126 2.70 -10.32 11.56
N ALA A 127 2.34 -11.58 11.25
CA ALA A 127 3.07 -12.37 10.27
C ALA A 127 3.07 -11.71 8.88
N ILE A 128 1.91 -11.25 8.42
CA ILE A 128 1.77 -10.54 7.14
C ILE A 128 2.62 -9.26 7.14
N ALA A 129 2.51 -8.44 8.18
CA ALA A 129 3.28 -7.21 8.29
C ALA A 129 4.79 -7.48 8.28
N GLU A 130 5.25 -8.54 8.94
CA GLU A 130 6.66 -8.93 8.95
C GLU A 130 7.16 -9.38 7.57
N PHE A 131 6.31 -10.01 6.76
CA PHE A 131 6.61 -10.25 5.36
C PHE A 131 6.67 -8.94 4.56
N GLU A 132 5.69 -8.05 4.71
CA GLU A 132 5.64 -6.77 4.00
C GLU A 132 6.82 -5.85 4.31
N LYS A 133 7.37 -5.90 5.53
CA LYS A 133 8.61 -5.20 5.91
C LYS A 133 9.82 -5.61 5.04
N THR A 134 9.78 -6.81 4.46
CA THR A 134 10.84 -7.28 3.55
C THR A 134 10.64 -6.83 2.10
N LEU A 135 9.46 -6.32 1.75
CA LEU A 135 9.11 -5.86 0.40
C LEU A 135 9.67 -4.46 0.13
N ILE A 136 10.98 -4.30 0.30
CA ILE A 136 11.73 -3.11 -0.08
C ILE A 136 12.40 -3.31 -1.43
N THR A 137 12.54 -2.23 -2.20
CA THR A 137 13.13 -2.26 -3.55
C THR A 137 14.40 -1.39 -3.58
N PRO A 138 15.53 -1.87 -3.02
CA PRO A 138 16.79 -1.12 -3.01
C PRO A 138 17.45 -1.10 -4.40
N ASP A 139 18.58 -0.39 -4.49
CA ASP A 139 19.48 -0.41 -5.65
C ASP A 139 18.87 0.09 -6.97
N SER A 140 17.86 0.95 -6.90
CA SER A 140 17.42 1.69 -8.08
C SER A 140 18.58 2.53 -8.65
N PRO A 141 18.55 2.89 -9.95
CA PRO A 141 19.54 3.80 -10.53
C PRO A 141 19.68 5.11 -9.74
N PHE A 142 18.56 5.61 -9.19
CA PHE A 142 18.56 6.79 -8.32
C PHE A 142 19.30 6.56 -7.00
N ASP A 143 19.16 5.38 -6.37
CA ASP A 143 19.90 5.03 -5.13
C ASP A 143 21.40 4.88 -5.36
N LYS A 144 21.79 4.29 -6.49
CA LYS A 144 23.20 4.16 -6.88
C LYS A 144 23.82 5.53 -7.09
N TRP A 145 23.12 6.42 -7.80
CA TRP A 145 23.55 7.79 -7.99
C TRP A 145 23.68 8.57 -6.68
N LEU A 146 22.70 8.45 -5.76
CA LEU A 146 22.79 9.07 -4.43
C LEU A 146 23.97 8.53 -3.59
N ARG A 147 24.45 7.31 -3.85
CA ARG A 147 25.63 6.72 -3.21
C ARG A 147 26.95 7.05 -3.93
N GLY A 148 26.93 7.91 -4.95
CA GLY A 148 28.12 8.42 -5.63
C GLY A 148 28.44 7.77 -6.98
N ASP A 149 27.60 6.87 -7.49
CA ASP A 149 27.76 6.38 -8.87
C ASP A 149 27.22 7.43 -9.87
N GLU A 150 28.10 8.32 -10.32
CA GLU A 150 27.76 9.39 -11.25
C GLU A 150 27.22 8.91 -12.59
N ASN A 151 27.45 7.64 -12.96
CA ASN A 151 27.00 7.07 -14.23
C ASN A 151 25.67 6.30 -14.10
N ALA A 152 25.13 6.15 -12.88
CA ALA A 152 23.88 5.44 -12.67
C ALA A 152 22.65 6.14 -13.27
N LEU A 153 22.71 7.45 -13.52
CA LEU A 153 21.65 8.22 -14.19
C LEU A 153 22.12 8.83 -15.50
N THR A 154 21.24 8.80 -16.50
CA THR A 154 21.44 9.53 -17.76
C THR A 154 21.34 11.05 -17.55
N ALA A 155 21.86 11.83 -18.50
CA ALA A 155 21.74 13.30 -18.48
C ALA A 155 20.27 13.76 -18.41
N GLN A 156 19.36 13.06 -19.10
CA GLN A 156 17.93 13.35 -19.05
C GLN A 156 17.33 13.09 -17.66
N GLN A 157 17.71 11.99 -17.00
CA GLN A 157 17.24 11.69 -15.64
C GLN A 157 17.79 12.70 -14.62
N LYS A 158 19.05 13.11 -14.73
CA LYS A 158 19.63 14.19 -13.90
C LYS A 158 18.88 15.51 -14.10
N LYS A 159 18.58 15.88 -15.35
CA LYS A 159 17.75 17.06 -15.67
C LYS A 159 16.35 16.94 -15.08
N GLY A 160 15.71 15.78 -15.17
CA GLY A 160 14.41 15.51 -14.57
C GLY A 160 14.41 15.69 -13.05
N TYR A 161 15.45 15.21 -12.36
CA TYR A 161 15.61 15.43 -10.93
C TYR A 161 15.85 16.91 -10.58
N GLN A 162 16.60 17.65 -11.41
CA GLN A 162 16.76 19.08 -11.23
C GLN A 162 15.41 19.81 -11.35
N LEU A 163 14.61 19.51 -12.38
CA LEU A 163 13.27 20.05 -12.54
C LEU A 163 12.34 19.67 -11.36
N PHE A 164 12.45 18.45 -10.84
CA PHE A 164 11.69 18.00 -9.68
C PHE A 164 11.97 18.86 -8.44
N LYS A 165 13.23 19.24 -8.21
CA LYS A 165 13.61 20.16 -7.12
C LYS A 165 13.17 21.59 -7.41
N ASP A 166 13.39 22.09 -8.63
CA ASP A 166 13.07 23.47 -9.01
C ASP A 166 11.57 23.76 -8.93
N ASN A 167 10.74 22.77 -9.30
CA ASN A 167 9.29 22.81 -9.19
C ASN A 167 8.76 22.43 -7.80
N LYS A 168 9.64 22.35 -6.79
CA LYS A 168 9.30 22.14 -5.38
C LYS A 168 8.57 20.81 -5.11
N CYS A 169 8.67 19.82 -5.99
CA CYS A 169 8.10 18.49 -5.76
C CYS A 169 8.74 17.83 -4.52
N ALA A 170 10.04 18.06 -4.33
CA ALA A 170 10.81 17.57 -3.19
C ALA A 170 10.35 18.12 -1.82
N THR A 171 9.50 19.16 -1.78
CA THR A 171 8.91 19.67 -0.54
C THR A 171 8.02 18.62 0.13
N CYS A 172 7.22 17.90 -0.67
CA CYS A 172 6.32 16.86 -0.17
C CYS A 172 6.89 15.46 -0.42
N HIS A 173 7.53 15.25 -1.57
CA HIS A 173 8.07 13.97 -2.00
C HIS A 173 9.56 13.82 -1.65
N GLY A 174 9.86 13.83 -0.36
CA GLY A 174 11.21 13.68 0.19
C GLY A 174 11.43 12.38 0.96
N GLY A 175 12.66 12.16 1.45
CA GLY A 175 13.02 10.99 2.26
C GLY A 175 13.24 9.69 1.46
N ILE A 176 13.31 8.57 2.17
CA ILE A 176 13.74 7.25 1.64
C ILE A 176 12.89 6.81 0.45
N ILE A 177 11.58 7.06 0.48
CA ILE A 177 10.65 6.65 -0.57
C ILE A 177 10.12 7.81 -1.43
N LEU A 178 10.70 9.02 -1.30
CA LEU A 178 10.26 10.21 -2.01
C LEU A 178 8.77 10.51 -1.76
N GLY A 179 8.37 10.50 -0.48
CA GLY A 179 6.97 10.60 -0.03
C GLY A 179 6.73 9.81 1.25
N GLY A 180 5.46 9.62 1.59
CA GLY A 180 4.98 8.81 2.71
C GLY A 180 5.13 9.43 4.10
N ARG A 181 5.54 10.69 4.21
CA ARG A 181 5.95 11.31 5.49
C ARG A 181 5.00 12.39 6.03
N SER A 182 4.07 12.87 5.21
CA SER A 182 3.14 13.94 5.59
C SER A 182 1.79 13.80 4.89
N PHE A 183 0.83 14.61 5.33
CA PHE A 183 -0.49 14.76 4.75
C PHE A 183 -0.63 16.15 4.14
N GLU A 184 -0.81 16.22 2.83
CA GLU A 184 -0.85 17.49 2.11
C GLU A 184 -2.17 17.65 1.36
N PRO A 185 -2.68 18.89 1.24
CA PRO A 185 -3.89 19.15 0.49
C PRO A 185 -3.65 18.82 -0.98
N LEU A 186 -4.54 18.00 -1.54
CA LEU A 186 -4.57 17.81 -2.97
C LEU A 186 -5.13 19.09 -3.64
N GLY A 187 -4.70 19.38 -4.86
CA GLY A 187 -5.23 20.53 -5.62
C GLY A 187 -4.75 21.91 -5.21
N LEU A 188 -3.54 22.04 -4.65
CA LEU A 188 -2.88 23.34 -4.40
C LEU A 188 -2.66 24.20 -5.66
N LYS A 189 -2.71 23.59 -6.85
CA LYS A 189 -2.62 24.28 -8.14
C LYS A 189 -4.02 24.43 -8.73
N LYS A 190 -4.30 25.62 -9.27
CA LYS A 190 -5.64 26.04 -9.78
C LYS A 190 -6.26 25.06 -10.78
N ASP A 191 -5.45 24.31 -11.52
CA ASP A 191 -5.92 23.46 -12.61
C ASP A 191 -6.23 22.02 -12.17
N PHE A 192 -6.14 21.72 -10.88
CA PHE A 192 -6.49 20.40 -10.37
C PHE A 192 -8.01 20.26 -10.23
N ASN A 193 -8.60 19.42 -11.07
CA ASN A 193 -10.02 19.11 -11.02
C ASN A 193 -10.25 17.81 -10.23
N PHE A 194 -10.88 17.93 -9.07
CA PHE A 194 -11.32 16.78 -8.27
C PHE A 194 -12.46 15.99 -8.93
N GLY A 195 -13.18 16.58 -9.89
CA GLY A 195 -14.47 16.06 -10.31
C GLY A 195 -15.49 16.14 -9.17
N GLU A 196 -16.31 15.11 -9.03
CA GLU A 196 -17.20 14.96 -7.87
C GLU A 196 -16.40 14.52 -6.64
N ILE A 197 -16.49 15.30 -5.56
CA ILE A 197 -15.82 14.99 -4.29
C ILE A 197 -16.59 13.85 -3.61
N THR A 198 -15.89 12.75 -3.35
CA THR A 198 -16.40 11.58 -2.64
C THR A 198 -15.99 11.57 -1.16
N ALA A 199 -16.50 10.61 -0.39
CA ALA A 199 -16.05 10.39 0.98
C ALA A 199 -14.54 10.11 1.09
N ALA A 200 -13.95 9.45 0.09
CA ALA A 200 -12.50 9.18 0.06
C ALA A 200 -11.68 10.47 -0.12
N ASP A 201 -12.23 11.46 -0.83
CA ASP A 201 -11.58 12.74 -1.08
C ASP A 201 -11.46 13.61 0.17
N ILE A 202 -12.36 13.45 1.15
CA ILE A 202 -12.26 14.11 2.45
C ILE A 202 -10.92 13.80 3.14
N GLY A 203 -10.39 12.59 2.94
CA GLY A 203 -9.02 12.24 3.29
C GLY A 203 -8.78 12.20 4.80
N ARG A 204 -7.70 12.87 5.25
CA ARG A 204 -7.23 12.83 6.64
C ARG A 204 -8.28 13.27 7.65
N MET A 205 -9.18 14.18 7.29
CA MET A 205 -10.29 14.60 8.15
C MET A 205 -11.24 13.43 8.50
N ASN A 206 -11.33 12.38 7.66
CA ASN A 206 -12.09 11.17 8.02
C ASN A 206 -11.55 10.50 9.29
N VAL A 207 -10.26 10.70 9.59
CA VAL A 207 -9.57 10.15 10.76
C VAL A 207 -9.59 11.17 11.90
N THR A 208 -9.10 12.39 11.65
CA THR A 208 -8.87 13.39 12.71
C THR A 208 -10.11 14.17 13.13
N LYS A 209 -11.13 14.24 12.25
CA LYS A 209 -12.33 15.09 12.38
C LYS A 209 -12.06 16.59 12.39
N GLU A 210 -10.82 17.01 12.08
CA GLU A 210 -10.42 18.42 12.05
C GLU A 210 -10.60 19.02 10.66
N GLU A 211 -11.27 20.18 10.53
CA GLU A 211 -11.53 20.82 9.23
C GLU A 211 -10.23 21.18 8.48
N ARG A 212 -9.14 21.47 9.21
CA ARG A 212 -7.81 21.77 8.62
C ARG A 212 -7.20 20.60 7.83
N ASP A 213 -7.70 19.38 8.08
CA ASP A 213 -7.25 18.14 7.46
C ASP A 213 -8.12 17.71 6.27
N LYS A 214 -9.13 18.51 5.93
CA LYS A 214 -10.01 18.24 4.80
C LYS A 214 -9.25 18.30 3.48
N LEU A 215 -9.51 17.33 2.61
CA LEU A 215 -8.84 17.15 1.31
C LEU A 215 -7.33 16.92 1.42
N ARG A 216 -6.80 16.66 2.61
CA ARG A 216 -5.42 16.24 2.79
C ARG A 216 -5.31 14.74 2.64
N GLN A 217 -4.33 14.30 1.86
CA GLN A 217 -4.02 12.88 1.67
C GLN A 217 -2.56 12.65 2.05
N LYS A 218 -2.25 11.42 2.48
CA LYS A 218 -0.87 11.00 2.64
C LYS A 218 -0.17 11.16 1.30
N VAL A 219 0.94 11.88 1.29
CA VAL A 219 1.77 12.03 0.09
C VAL A 219 2.29 10.64 -0.29
N PRO A 220 1.98 10.08 -1.47
CA PRO A 220 2.45 8.74 -1.82
C PRO A 220 3.96 8.74 -2.09
N GLY A 221 4.62 7.62 -1.78
CA GLY A 221 5.99 7.39 -2.21
C GLY A 221 6.07 7.31 -3.74
N LEU A 222 7.15 7.85 -4.33
CA LEU A 222 7.39 7.81 -5.78
C LEU A 222 8.31 6.65 -6.21
N ARG A 223 8.77 5.82 -5.27
CA ARG A 223 9.44 4.55 -5.61
C ARG A 223 8.50 3.69 -6.46
N ASN A 224 9.03 3.09 -7.52
CA ASN A 224 8.28 2.22 -8.44
C ASN A 224 7.08 2.87 -9.13
N VAL A 225 6.89 4.19 -9.08
CA VAL A 225 5.67 4.82 -9.60
C VAL A 225 5.50 4.64 -11.12
N ALA A 226 6.56 4.37 -11.88
CA ALA A 226 6.45 3.97 -13.28
C ALA A 226 5.71 2.64 -13.52
N LEU A 227 5.57 1.80 -12.48
CA LEU A 227 4.95 0.48 -12.52
C LEU A 227 3.55 0.45 -11.89
N THR A 228 3.10 1.55 -11.28
CA THR A 228 1.90 1.59 -10.45
C THR A 228 0.81 2.49 -11.03
N ALA A 229 0.73 2.57 -12.35
CA ALA A 229 -0.40 3.21 -13.00
C ALA A 229 -1.69 2.39 -12.73
N PRO A 230 -2.87 3.03 -12.69
CA PRO A 230 -3.11 4.48 -12.79
C PRO A 230 -2.87 5.23 -11.47
N TYR A 231 -2.89 6.57 -11.50
CA TYR A 231 -2.41 7.43 -10.41
C TYR A 231 -3.53 8.15 -9.65
N PHE A 232 -3.19 8.59 -8.43
CA PHE A 232 -4.04 9.27 -7.43
C PHE A 232 -5.06 8.37 -6.73
N HIS A 233 -5.64 8.85 -5.61
CA HIS A 233 -6.60 8.09 -4.82
C HIS A 233 -7.96 7.94 -5.53
N PRO A 234 -8.59 8.99 -6.11
CA PRO A 234 -9.53 8.85 -7.20
C PRO A 234 -8.69 8.76 -8.46
N VAL A 235 -8.96 7.76 -9.30
CA VAL A 235 -8.18 7.63 -10.53
C VAL A 235 -8.60 8.70 -11.52
N THR A 236 -7.88 9.82 -11.46
CA THR A 236 -8.03 10.99 -12.32
C THR A 236 -6.94 11.06 -13.38
N CYS A 237 -5.87 10.27 -13.26
CA CYS A 237 -4.76 10.26 -14.21
C CYS A 237 -4.33 8.84 -14.63
N ARG A 238 -4.34 8.55 -15.94
CA ARG A 238 -3.97 7.23 -16.50
C ARG A 238 -2.55 7.17 -17.07
N ARG A 239 -1.88 8.31 -17.29
CA ARG A 239 -0.54 8.38 -17.89
C ARG A 239 0.35 9.30 -17.10
N TRP A 240 1.57 8.85 -16.82
CA TRP A 240 2.60 9.73 -16.29
C TRP A 240 3.26 10.42 -17.48
N THR A 241 2.74 11.59 -17.85
CA THR A 241 3.37 12.38 -18.91
C THR A 241 4.45 13.25 -18.28
N GLY A 242 5.70 12.83 -18.38
CA GLY A 242 6.83 13.75 -18.27
C GLY A 242 6.86 14.60 -19.54
N ARG A 243 6.61 15.90 -19.43
CA ARG A 243 7.09 16.85 -20.43
C ARG A 243 8.47 17.32 -20.03
#